data_AF-A0A109FCT6-F1
#
_entry.id   AF-A0A109FCT6-F1
#
_cell.length_a   1.000
_cell.length_b   1.000
_cell.length_c   1.000
_cell.angle_alpha   90.00
_cell.angle_beta   90.00
_cell.angle_gamma   90.00
#
_symmetry.space_group_name_H-M   'P 1'
#
loop_
_entity.id
_entity.type
_entity.pdbx_description
1 polymer ?
#
loop_
_entity_poly.entity_id
_entity_poly.type
_entity_poly.pdbx_seq_one_letter_code
_entity_poly.pdbx_strand_id
1 'polypeptide(L)'
;CSHCGSVTTPLWRRGPDDELLCNACGLYLKLHGKARPKTFGKSGAPRKSSTGAAAQAAASGVPPSCNNCGATSTPMWRKDPEGNLCCNACSLY
;
A
#
# COMPACT_ATOMS: atom_id res chain seq x y z
N CYS A 1 -17.84 2.95 -2.57
CA CYS A 1 -17.90 2.66 -1.12
C CYS A 1 -19.15 3.33 -0.57
N SER A 2 -20.11 2.56 -0.05
CA SER A 2 -21.40 3.09 0.43
C SER A 2 -21.26 4.06 1.60
N HIS A 3 -20.18 3.95 2.38
CA HIS A 3 -20.02 4.72 3.62
C HIS A 3 -19.31 6.07 3.45
N CYS A 4 -18.29 6.12 2.58
CA CYS A 4 -17.46 7.32 2.37
C CYS A 4 -17.46 7.85 0.93
N GLY A 5 -18.17 7.19 0.00
CA GLY A 5 -18.21 7.59 -1.40
C GLY A 5 -16.95 7.29 -2.21
N SER A 6 -15.90 6.72 -1.61
CA SER A 6 -14.66 6.38 -2.36
C SER A 6 -14.96 5.44 -3.53
N VAL A 7 -14.48 5.81 -4.71
CA VAL A 7 -14.54 5.03 -5.96
C VAL A 7 -13.28 4.20 -6.21
N THR A 8 -12.18 4.56 -5.54
CA THR A 8 -10.90 3.84 -5.62
C THR A 8 -10.57 3.26 -4.25
N THR A 9 -10.10 2.02 -4.22
CA THR A 9 -9.57 1.41 -3.00
C THR A 9 -8.65 0.25 -3.39
N PRO A 10 -7.59 -0.04 -2.61
CA PRO A 10 -6.73 -1.20 -2.89
C PRO A 10 -7.42 -2.55 -2.70
N LEU A 11 -8.51 -2.59 -1.92
CA LEU A 11 -9.29 -3.81 -1.69
C LEU A 11 -10.73 -3.44 -1.35
N TRP A 12 -11.68 -4.04 -2.05
CA TRP A 12 -13.10 -3.95 -1.72
C TRP A 12 -13.45 -4.98 -0.65
N ARG A 13 -14.27 -4.58 0.33
CA ARG A 13 -14.74 -5.44 1.42
C ARG A 13 -16.27 -5.47 1.42
N ARG A 14 -16.86 -6.60 1.76
CA ARG A 14 -18.29 -6.75 2.00
C ARG A 14 -18.58 -6.56 3.49
N GLY A 15 -19.55 -5.69 3.78
CA GLY A 15 -20.08 -5.46 5.12
C GLY A 15 -21.09 -6.54 5.55
N PRO A 16 -21.65 -6.42 6.76
CA PRO A 16 -22.64 -7.36 7.29
C PRO A 16 -23.96 -7.39 6.50
N ASP A 17 -24.37 -6.28 5.89
CA ASP A 17 -25.60 -6.17 5.08
C ASP A 17 -25.30 -6.15 3.56
N ASP A 18 -24.27 -6.91 3.12
CA ASP A 18 -23.76 -6.89 1.74
C ASP A 18 -23.32 -5.50 1.22
N GLU A 19 -23.07 -4.56 2.14
CA GLU A 19 -22.62 -3.22 1.78
C GLU A 19 -21.21 -3.25 1.16
N LEU A 20 -21.04 -2.55 0.03
CA LEU A 20 -19.75 -2.41 -0.63
C LEU A 20 -18.88 -1.34 0.05
N LEU A 21 -17.92 -1.78 0.86
CA LEU A 21 -17.02 -0.91 1.64
C LEU A 21 -15.62 -0.87 1.02
N CYS A 22 -14.95 0.29 1.12
CA CYS A 22 -13.53 0.37 0.81
C CYS A 22 -12.70 -0.28 1.93
N ASN A 23 -11.42 -0.57 1.66
CA ASN A 23 -10.53 -1.21 2.63
C ASN A 23 -10.51 -0.48 3.99
N ALA A 24 -10.42 0.85 3.97
CA ALA A 24 -10.39 1.67 5.19
C ALA A 24 -11.72 1.62 5.97
N CYS A 25 -12.86 1.71 5.28
CA CYS A 25 -14.17 1.67 5.93
C CYS A 25 -14.49 0.29 6.50
N GLY A 26 -14.20 -0.79 5.77
CA GLY A 26 -14.44 -2.15 6.25
C GLY A 26 -13.54 -2.54 7.42
N LEU A 27 -12.25 -2.15 7.39
CA LEU A 27 -11.34 -2.40 8.51
C LEU A 27 -11.74 -1.59 9.75
N TYR A 28 -12.11 -0.31 9.58
CA TYR A 28 -12.54 0.52 10.69
C TYR A 28 -13.81 -0.04 11.37
N LEU A 29 -14.79 -0.45 10.57
CA LEU A 29 -16.01 -1.08 11.07
C LEU A 29 -15.71 -2.36 11.84
N LYS A 30 -14.83 -3.22 11.30
CA LYS A 30 -14.44 -4.48 11.96
C LYS A 30 -13.69 -4.25 13.28
N LEU A 31 -12.85 -3.22 13.37
CA LEU A 31 -12.02 -2.96 14.55
C LEU A 31 -12.78 -2.20 15.65
N HIS A 32 -13.61 -1.23 15.27
CA HIS A 32 -14.23 -0.30 16.21
C HIS A 32 -15.75 -0.51 16.38
N GLY A 33 -16.37 -1.37 15.57
CA GLY A 33 -17.82 -1.61 15.60
C GLY A 33 -18.65 -0.36 15.25
N LYS A 34 -18.04 0.70 14.71
CA LYS A 34 -18.68 1.98 14.39
C LYS A 34 -18.26 2.47 13.01
N ALA A 35 -19.07 3.37 12.44
CA ALA A 35 -18.77 4.02 11.18
C ALA A 35 -17.50 4.89 11.27
N ARG A 36 -16.67 4.86 10.21
CA ARG A 36 -15.49 5.73 10.12
C ARG A 36 -15.92 7.20 10.00
N PRO A 37 -15.47 8.11 10.88
CA PRO A 37 -15.83 9.52 10.79
C PRO A 37 -15.38 10.11 9.45
N LYS A 38 -16.27 10.85 8.79
CA LYS A 38 -16.13 11.34 7.40
C LYS A 38 -15.10 12.47 7.22
N THR A 39 -14.43 12.92 8.29
CA THR A 39 -13.44 14.01 8.26
C THR A 39 -12.17 13.67 7.46
N PHE A 40 -11.91 12.38 7.21
CA PHE A 40 -10.76 11.91 6.42
C PHE A 40 -11.07 11.64 4.93
N GLY A 41 -12.20 12.12 4.41
CA GLY A 41 -12.81 11.61 3.17
C GLY A 41 -12.71 12.47 1.90
N LYS A 42 -12.06 13.64 1.90
CA LYS A 42 -11.83 14.43 0.67
C LYS A 42 -10.39 14.28 0.19
N SER A 43 -10.05 13.13 -0.34
CA SER A 43 -8.78 12.96 -1.06
C SER A 43 -8.93 11.93 -2.17
N GLY A 44 -9.78 12.26 -3.14
CA GLY A 44 -9.62 11.76 -4.49
C GLY A 44 -8.35 12.35 -5.08
N ALA A 45 -7.20 11.81 -4.69
CA ALA A 45 -5.97 11.95 -5.45
C ALA A 45 -5.52 10.52 -5.76
N PRO A 46 -5.28 10.16 -7.03
CA PRO A 46 -4.52 8.97 -7.35
C PRO A 46 -3.12 9.25 -6.83
N ARG A 47 -2.85 8.90 -5.57
CA ARG A 47 -1.48 8.69 -5.14
C ARG A 47 -1.00 7.52 -5.97
N LYS A 48 -0.37 7.83 -7.12
CA LYS A 48 0.64 6.97 -7.71
C LYS A 48 1.44 6.47 -6.52
N SER A 49 1.39 5.17 -6.28
CA SER A 49 2.21 4.48 -5.30
C SER A 49 3.67 4.52 -5.77
N SER A 50 4.21 5.73 -5.95
CA SER A 50 5.60 6.01 -6.25
C SER A 50 6.34 6.29 -4.94
N THR A 51 6.15 5.41 -3.97
CA THR A 51 7.08 5.24 -2.84
C THR A 51 7.43 3.77 -2.72
N GLY A 52 7.70 3.12 -3.86
CA GLY A 52 8.54 1.94 -3.88
C GLY A 52 9.96 2.41 -4.11
N ALA A 53 10.93 1.92 -3.34
CA ALA A 53 12.35 2.14 -3.59
C ALA A 53 12.74 1.80 -5.05
N ALA A 54 11.96 0.92 -5.70
CA ALA A 54 11.98 0.62 -7.14
C ALA A 54 11.83 1.84 -8.06
N ALA A 55 10.91 2.77 -7.77
CA ALA A 55 10.66 3.94 -8.61
C ALA A 55 11.80 4.97 -8.51
N GLN A 56 12.47 5.02 -7.36
CA GLN A 56 13.67 5.84 -7.15
C GLN A 56 14.89 5.21 -7.84
N ALA A 57 15.03 3.89 -7.79
CA ALA A 57 16.13 3.20 -8.48
C ALA A 57 15.99 3.25 -10.01
N ALA A 58 14.77 3.16 -10.55
CA ALA A 58 14.52 3.28 -11.99
C ALA A 58 14.92 4.65 -12.57
N ALA A 59 14.94 5.71 -11.77
CA ALA A 59 15.41 7.03 -12.19
C ALA A 59 16.93 7.08 -12.47
N SER A 60 17.70 6.13 -11.93
CA SER A 60 19.16 6.06 -12.09
C SER A 60 19.61 5.26 -13.32
N GLY A 61 18.69 4.68 -14.10
CA GLY A 61 19.01 3.91 -15.31
C GLY A 61 19.70 2.55 -15.06
N VAL A 62 20.00 2.23 -13.80
CA VAL A 62 20.56 0.94 -13.36
C VAL A 62 19.41 0.08 -12.83
N PRO A 63 19.28 -1.19 -13.26
CA PRO A 63 18.26 -2.08 -12.72
C PRO A 63 18.47 -2.22 -11.20
N PRO A 64 17.43 -2.02 -10.36
CA PRO A 64 17.56 -2.22 -8.92
C PRO A 64 17.99 -3.65 -8.63
N SER A 65 19.04 -3.82 -7.83
CA SER A 65 19.51 -5.10 -7.32
C SER A 65 19.52 -5.09 -5.79
N CYS A 66 19.23 -6.23 -5.19
CA CYS A 66 19.27 -6.39 -3.74
C CYS A 66 20.72 -6.38 -3.24
N ASN A 67 21.03 -5.56 -2.24
CA ASN A 67 22.36 -5.48 -1.64
C ASN A 67 22.81 -6.82 -1.03
N ASN A 68 21.90 -7.58 -0.42
CA ASN A 68 22.22 -8.84 0.25
C ASN A 68 22.37 -10.05 -0.70
N CYS A 69 21.49 -10.21 -1.69
CA CYS A 69 21.45 -11.42 -2.54
C CYS A 69 21.57 -11.16 -4.06
N GLY A 70 21.68 -9.91 -4.48
CA GLY A 70 21.77 -9.54 -5.90
C GLY A 70 20.48 -9.72 -6.70
N ALA A 71 19.35 -10.10 -6.06
CA ALA A 71 18.07 -10.26 -6.76
C ALA A 71 17.70 -9.00 -7.54
N THR A 72 17.39 -9.14 -8.83
CA THR A 72 17.00 -8.04 -9.73
C THR A 72 15.48 -7.94 -9.91
N SER A 73 14.74 -8.90 -9.34
CA SER A 73 13.29 -8.93 -9.35
C SER A 73 12.78 -9.35 -7.98
N THR A 74 11.79 -8.63 -7.46
CA THR A 74 11.15 -8.93 -6.17
C THR A 74 9.75 -8.30 -6.15
N PRO A 75 8.75 -8.92 -5.50
CA PRO A 75 7.41 -8.37 -5.42
C PRO A 75 7.34 -7.04 -4.66
N MET A 76 8.34 -6.73 -3.82
CA MET A 76 8.43 -5.46 -3.13
C MET A 76 9.88 -5.12 -2.78
N TRP A 77 10.30 -3.91 -3.14
CA TRP A 77 11.59 -3.37 -2.75
C TRP A 77 11.47 -2.62 -1.43
N ARG A 78 12.42 -2.87 -0.52
CA ARG A 78 12.49 -2.26 0.81
C ARG A 78 13.87 -1.64 1.00
N LYS A 79 13.99 -0.82 2.06
CA LYS A 79 15.27 -0.27 2.49
C LYS A 79 15.60 -0.80 3.88
N ASP A 80 16.83 -1.25 4.09
CA ASP A 80 17.37 -1.60 5.40
C ASP A 80 17.62 -0.34 6.25
N PRO A 81 17.91 -0.48 7.56
CA PRO A 81 18.18 0.64 8.46
C PRO A 81 19.35 1.53 8.01
N GLU A 82 20.30 0.99 7.25
CA GLU A 82 21.44 1.71 6.68
C GLU A 82 21.08 2.41 5.36
N GLY A 83 19.86 2.20 4.86
CA GLY A 83 19.31 2.87 3.67
C GLY A 83 19.59 2.16 2.36
N ASN A 84 20.20 0.96 2.37
CA ASN A 84 20.48 0.21 1.15
C ASN A 84 19.20 -0.41 0.57
N LEU A 85 19.27 -0.87 -0.68
CA LEU A 85 18.13 -1.45 -1.37
C LEU A 85 18.09 -2.97 -1.13
N CYS A 86 17.03 -3.46 -0.49
CA CYS A 86 16.85 -4.88 -0.21
C CYS A 86 15.56 -5.43 -0.83
N CYS A 87 15.59 -6.70 -1.25
CA CYS A 87 14.41 -7.39 -1.74
C CYS A 87 13.47 -7.77 -0.58
N ASN A 88 12.21 -8.08 -0.89
CA ASN A 88 11.23 -8.45 0.14
C ASN A 88 11.67 -9.65 0.99
N ALA A 89 12.41 -10.60 0.40
CA ALA A 89 12.93 -11.75 1.15
C ALA A 89 14.04 -11.31 2.13
N CYS A 90 15.12 -10.70 1.64
CA CYS A 90 16.25 -10.27 2.47
C CYS A 90 15.91 -9.19 3.50
N SER A 91 14.84 -8.43 3.31
CA SER A 91 14.41 -7.45 4.30
C SER A 91 13.67 -8.06 5.51
N LEU A 92 13.33 -9.35 5.44
CA LEU A 92 12.58 -10.06 6.48
C LEU A 92 13.45 -11.04 7.27
N TYR A 93 14.70 -11.26 6.84
CA TYR A 93 15.70 -12.13 7.45
C TYR A 93 16.89 -11.28 7.89
#